data_AF-A0A1H4GXN6-F1
#
_entry.id   AF-A0A1H4GXN6-F1
#
_cell.length_a   1.000
_cell.length_b   1.000
_cell.length_c   1.000
_cell.angle_alpha   90.00
_cell.angle_beta   90.00
_cell.angle_gamma   90.00
#
_symmetry.space_group_name_H-M   'P 1'
#
loop_
_entity.id
_entity.type
_entity.pdbx_description
1 polymer ?
#
loop_
_entity_poly.entity_id
_entity_poly.type
_entity_poly.pdbx_seq_one_letter_code
_entity_poly.pdbx_strand_id
1 'polypeptide(L)'
;MAGGAVVNEALTMGLYVVTSNHCGASYLLKDRQQGIVFNLESSSSLNNVIDTCIANRDWIRKTVNERIAWSKDHISCKAVAHYFMQNL
;
A
#
# COMPACT_ATOMS: atom_id res chain seq x y z
N MET A 1 -0.80 8.88 15.70
CA MET A 1 -0.46 7.81 14.72
C MET A 1 -1.71 7.34 13.98
N ALA A 2 -2.33 8.20 13.15
CA ALA A 2 -3.58 7.87 12.43
C ALA A 2 -3.36 7.35 10.99
N GLY A 3 -2.14 7.46 10.44
CA GLY A 3 -1.89 7.15 9.02
C GLY A 3 -1.95 5.66 8.65
N GLY A 4 -1.73 4.74 9.61
CA GLY A 4 -1.70 3.30 9.35
C GLY A 4 -3.05 2.71 8.96
N ALA A 5 -4.11 3.09 9.67
CA ALA A 5 -5.45 2.60 9.43
C ALA A 5 -5.98 3.05 8.05
N VAL A 6 -5.74 4.31 7.68
CA VAL A 6 -6.21 4.88 6.40
C VAL A 6 -5.58 4.16 5.21
N VAL A 7 -4.29 3.81 5.29
CA VAL A 7 -3.62 3.03 4.23
C VAL A 7 -4.22 1.63 4.11
N ASN A 8 -4.53 0.99 5.25
CA ASN A 8 -5.18 -0.32 5.26
C ASN A 8 -6.57 -0.29 4.58
N GLU A 9 -7.38 0.72 4.89
CA GLU A 9 -8.68 0.95 4.27
C GLU A 9 -8.54 1.21 2.75
N ALA A 10 -7.60 2.06 2.35
CA ALA A 10 -7.35 2.35 0.94
C ALA A 10 -6.98 1.09 0.14
N LEU A 11 -6.07 0.27 0.67
CA LEU A 11 -5.69 -1.01 0.05
C LEU A 11 -6.86 -1.99 -0.01
N THR A 12 -7.71 -2.03 1.03
CA THR A 12 -8.92 -2.86 1.06
C THR A 12 -9.92 -2.49 -0.04
N MET A 13 -9.96 -1.22 -0.41
CA MET A 13 -10.76 -0.70 -1.53
C MET A 13 -10.05 -0.83 -2.89
N GLY A 14 -8.86 -1.44 -2.94
CA GLY A 14 -8.08 -1.63 -4.16
C GLY A 14 -7.40 -0.37 -4.68
N LEU A 15 -7.23 0.65 -3.82
CA LEU A 15 -6.50 1.86 -4.18
C LEU A 15 -4.99 1.60 -4.18
N TYR A 16 -4.30 2.29 -5.08
CA TYR A 16 -2.85 2.33 -5.11
C TYR A 16 -2.36 3.43 -4.16
N VAL A 17 -1.50 3.08 -3.21
CA VAL A 17 -1.13 4.01 -2.14
C VAL A 17 0.27 4.59 -2.37
N VAL A 18 0.40 5.90 -2.15
CA VAL A 18 1.68 6.59 -2.05
C VAL A 18 1.88 7.02 -0.60
N THR A 19 2.98 6.63 0.03
CA THR A 19 3.35 7.09 1.38
C THR A 19 4.81 7.50 1.44
N SER A 20 5.21 8.20 2.51
CA SER A 20 6.62 8.43 2.79
C SER A 20 7.25 7.25 3.52
N ASN A 21 8.58 7.17 3.47
CA ASN A 21 9.40 6.26 4.28
C ASN A 21 9.27 6.46 5.80
N HIS A 22 8.67 7.58 6.26
CA HIS A 22 8.36 7.81 7.69
C HIS A 22 6.98 7.29 8.11
N CYS A 23 6.16 6.83 7.15
CA CYS A 23 4.87 6.23 7.48
C CYS A 23 5.07 4.77 7.91
N GLY A 24 4.57 4.37 9.08
CA GLY A 24 4.62 2.96 9.50
C GLY A 24 3.90 2.01 8.53
N ALA A 25 2.92 2.52 7.78
CA ALA A 25 2.21 1.76 6.75
C ALA A 25 3.05 1.52 5.48
N SER A 26 4.21 2.17 5.33
CA SER A 26 5.13 1.90 4.23
C SER A 26 5.56 0.42 4.19
N TYR A 27 5.53 -0.27 5.33
CA TYR A 27 5.77 -1.70 5.44
C TYR A 27 4.73 -2.57 4.73
N LEU A 28 3.55 -2.03 4.41
CA LEU A 28 2.53 -2.70 3.60
C LEU A 28 2.81 -2.57 2.09
N LEU A 29 3.71 -1.66 1.69
CA LEU A 29 4.01 -1.34 0.29
C LEU A 29 5.30 -2.05 -0.17
N LYS A 30 5.41 -3.35 0.09
CA LYS A 30 6.59 -4.16 -0.24
C LYS A 30 6.63 -4.65 -1.68
N ASP A 31 5.45 -4.90 -2.26
CA ASP A 31 5.31 -5.20 -3.67
C ASP A 31 4.84 -3.93 -4.41
N ARG A 32 5.28 -3.80 -5.66
CA ARG A 32 4.82 -2.76 -6.58
C ARG A 32 3.29 -2.72 -6.65
N GLN A 33 2.62 -3.84 -6.38
CA GLN A 33 1.19 -3.98 -6.46
C GLN A 33 0.40 -3.09 -5.48
N GLN A 34 0.84 -2.93 -4.23
CA GLN A 34 0.07 -2.18 -3.22
C GLN A 34 0.30 -0.67 -3.34
N GLY A 35 1.50 -0.26 -3.75
CA GLY A 35 1.85 1.14 -3.74
C GLY A 35 3.33 1.39 -3.95
N ILE A 36 3.73 2.60 -3.62
CA ILE A 36 5.10 3.08 -3.75
C ILE A 36 5.42 4.04 -2.60
N VAL A 37 6.68 4.02 -2.17
CA VAL A 37 7.18 4.84 -1.08
C VAL A 37 8.08 5.93 -1.64
N PHE A 38 7.85 7.19 -1.26
CA PHE A 38 8.78 8.29 -1.52
C PHE A 38 9.64 8.57 -0.29
N ASN A 39 10.84 9.07 -0.52
CA ASN A 39 11.81 9.41 0.51
C ASN A 39 11.64 10.89 0.90
N LEU A 40 11.37 11.18 2.18
CA LEU A 40 11.16 12.54 2.68
C LEU A 40 12.42 13.39 2.74
N GLU A 41 13.58 12.74 2.83
CA GLU A 41 14.90 13.38 2.83
C GLU A 41 15.33 13.83 1.42
N SER A 42 14.57 13.47 0.37
CA SER A 42 14.84 13.85 -1.01
C SER A 42 13.69 14.66 -1.61
N SER A 43 13.96 15.94 -1.89
CA SER A 43 12.96 16.89 -2.41
C SER A 43 12.38 16.52 -3.77
N SER A 44 13.11 15.75 -4.59
CA SER A 44 12.63 15.27 -5.90
C SER A 44 11.88 13.95 -5.82
N SER A 45 11.95 13.22 -4.71
CA SER A 45 11.43 11.84 -4.62
C SER A 45 9.91 11.77 -4.80
N LEU A 46 9.17 12.73 -4.22
CA LEU A 46 7.71 12.77 -4.38
C LEU A 46 7.31 13.01 -5.83
N ASN A 47 7.97 13.96 -6.52
CA ASN A 47 7.69 14.23 -7.94
C ASN A 47 7.94 12.99 -8.80
N ASN A 48 9.08 12.31 -8.62
CA ASN A 48 9.40 11.09 -9.37
C ASN A 48 8.34 9.98 -9.17
N VAL A 49 7.84 9.85 -7.94
CA VAL A 49 6.78 8.89 -7.61
C VAL A 49 5.45 9.27 -8.26
N ILE A 50 5.09 10.55 -8.28
CA ILE A 50 3.89 11.03 -8.97
C ILE A 50 3.99 10.77 -10.48
N ASP A 51 5.14 11.08 -11.10
CA ASP A 51 5.40 10.82 -12.52
C ASP A 51 5.28 9.32 -12.83
N THR A 52 5.82 8.47 -11.95
CA THR A 52 5.70 7.02 -12.06
C THR A 52 4.23 6.57 -12.00
N CYS A 53 3.43 7.12 -11.11
CA CYS A 53 1.99 6.83 -11.01
C CYS A 53 1.24 7.27 -12.27
N ILE A 54 1.56 8.43 -12.84
CA ILE A 54 0.95 8.94 -14.07
C ILE A 54 1.31 8.02 -15.24
N ALA A 55 2.59 7.66 -15.39
CA ALA A 55 3.08 6.79 -16.45
C ALA A 55 2.46 5.38 -16.40
N ASN A 56 2.13 4.88 -15.20
CA ASN A 56 1.57 3.54 -14.98
C ASN A 56 0.06 3.53 -14.68
N ARG A 57 -0.63 4.65 -14.87
CA ARG A 57 -2.04 4.85 -14.48
C ARG A 57 -2.96 3.74 -14.95
N ASP A 58 -2.80 3.28 -16.20
CA ASP A 58 -3.69 2.28 -16.78
C ASP A 58 -3.44 0.89 -16.17
N TRP A 59 -2.20 0.55 -15.86
CA TRP A 59 -1.88 -0.66 -15.10
C TRP A 59 -2.44 -0.58 -13.68
N ILE A 60 -2.25 0.54 -13.00
CA ILE A 60 -2.81 0.78 -11.66
C ILE A 60 -4.33 0.55 -11.68
N ARG A 61 -5.04 1.10 -12.68
CA ARG A 61 -6.50 0.94 -12.79
C ARG A 61 -6.92 -0.49 -13.12
N LYS A 62 -6.18 -1.21 -13.95
CA LYS A 62 -6.50 -2.60 -14.33
C LYS A 62 -6.31 -3.60 -13.19
N THR A 63 -5.41 -3.31 -12.26
CA THR A 63 -5.01 -4.23 -11.18
C THR A 63 -5.75 -4.02 -9.86
N VAL A 64 -6.85 -3.26 -9.85
CA VAL A 64 -7.67 -2.99 -8.64
C VAL A 64 -8.10 -4.29 -7.94
N ASN A 65 -8.61 -5.26 -8.68
CA ASN A 65 -9.11 -6.51 -8.10
C ASN A 65 -8.00 -7.36 -7.48
N GLU A 66 -6.79 -7.32 -8.04
CA GLU A 66 -5.63 -8.01 -7.49
C GLU A 66 -5.21 -7.40 -6.14
N ARG A 67 -5.25 -6.07 -6.00
CA ARG A 67 -5.03 -5.40 -4.72
C ARG A 67 -6.09 -5.76 -3.67
N ILE A 68 -7.36 -5.81 -4.08
CA ILE A 68 -8.47 -6.22 -3.19
C ILE A 68 -8.32 -7.68 -2.75
N ALA A 69 -7.91 -8.56 -3.66
CA ALA A 69 -7.66 -9.96 -3.33
C ALA A 69 -6.50 -10.07 -2.32
N TRP A 70 -5.37 -9.42 -2.62
CA TRP A 70 -4.23 -9.38 -1.72
C TRP A 70 -4.62 -8.83 -0.33
N SER A 71 -5.40 -7.75 -0.26
CA SER A 71 -5.77 -7.14 1.01
C SER A 71 -6.62 -8.07 1.88
N LYS A 72 -7.54 -8.82 1.26
CA LYS A 72 -8.36 -9.83 1.94
C LYS A 72 -7.50 -10.92 2.58
N ASP A 73 -6.46 -11.36 1.88
CA ASP A 73 -5.65 -12.50 2.30
C ASP A 73 -4.55 -12.12 3.30
N HIS A 74 -4.13 -10.85 3.35
CA HIS A 74 -2.94 -10.45 4.12
C HIS A 74 -3.20 -9.46 5.26
N ILE A 75 -4.15 -8.53 5.09
CA ILE A 75 -4.34 -7.39 6.01
C ILE A 75 -5.78 -7.26 6.52
N SER A 76 -6.67 -8.17 6.12
CA SER A 76 -8.02 -8.25 6.70
C SER A 76 -7.96 -8.70 8.16
N CYS A 77 -8.99 -8.35 8.94
CA CYS A 77 -9.10 -8.79 10.33
C CYS A 77 -8.99 -10.33 10.46
N LYS A 78 -9.55 -11.06 9.49
CA LYS A 78 -9.47 -12.53 9.46
C LYS A 78 -8.04 -13.01 9.25
N ALA A 79 -7.33 -12.42 8.29
CA ALA A 79 -5.93 -12.77 7.99
C ALA A 79 -5.02 -12.49 9.20
N VAL A 80 -5.18 -11.32 9.82
CA VAL A 80 -4.39 -10.92 11.00
C VAL A 80 -4.69 -11.81 12.21
N ALA A 81 -5.96 -12.11 12.48
CA ALA A 81 -6.34 -13.01 13.56
C ALA A 81 -5.74 -14.41 13.37
N HIS A 82 -5.81 -14.93 12.15
CA HIS A 82 -5.23 -16.23 11.80
C HIS A 82 -3.70 -16.24 12.00
N TYR A 83 -3.00 -15.18 11.56
CA TYR A 83 -1.57 -15.03 11.80
C TYR A 83 -1.23 -15.09 13.28
N PHE A 84 -1.96 -14.37 14.14
CA PHE A 84 -1.73 -14.43 15.59
C PHE A 84 -1.98 -15.83 16.15
N MET A 85 -3.07 -16.50 15.77
CA MET A 85 -3.35 -17.85 16.24
C MET A 85 -2.28 -18.88 15.86
N GLN A 86 -1.55 -18.67 14.77
CA GLN A 86 -0.51 -19.59 14.30
C GLN A 86 0.89 -19.29 14.87
N ASN A 87 1.09 -18.11 15.45
CA ASN A 87 2.39 -17.63 15.91
C ASN A 87 2.38 -17.23 17.40
N LEU A 88 1.31 -17.62 18.11
CA LEU A 88 1.20 -17.62 19.58
C LEU A 88 1.45 -19.04 20.09
#